data_AF-A0A369T1J6-F1
#
_entry.id   AF-A0A369T1J6-F1
#
_cell.length_a   1.000
_cell.length_b   1.000
_cell.length_c   1.000
_cell.angle_alpha   90.00
_cell.angle_beta   90.00
_cell.angle_gamma   90.00
#
_symmetry.space_group_name_H-M   'P 1'
#
loop_
_entity.id
_entity.type
_entity.pdbx_description
1 polymer ?
#
loop_
_entity_poly.entity_id
_entity_poly.type
_entity_poly.pdbx_seq_one_letter_code
_entity_poly.pdbx_strand_id
1 'polypeptide(L)'
;MALYIMEKTKERLEKRATYKYPEIFEKIDKDSISSLIKIDTIAISNRHLIRCLYSINEKTGRISIPVDVRNIEKFNPKYAEINNFVYEGIPFLTEEIKDGYKIERFLRDVINWKINNMLVSGRTFIETTSIETPEEEKIKRKLKIEKNKYKGKISEDLFPPCIKNILSGVSDGRKRSIFILINFLKNIGWEFDEINKKLIEWNNKLEDPLRERYIDYQIEWHKRAYSKDKQYLPPNCDNEMYYKEIGVCQPDEVCKYIKNPILYPYKKLGLKKESKK
;
A
#
# COMPACT_ATOMS: atom_id res chain seq x y z
N MET A 1 9.82 -14.54 20.25
CA MET A 1 10.53 -15.24 19.14
C MET A 1 11.16 -14.27 18.15
N ALA A 2 10.44 -13.32 17.54
CA ALA A 2 11.02 -12.37 16.60
C ALA A 2 12.14 -11.47 17.17
N LEU A 3 11.94 -10.90 18.37
CA LEU A 3 12.98 -10.12 19.07
C LEU A 3 14.23 -10.97 19.37
N TYR A 4 14.04 -12.26 19.66
CA TYR A 4 15.12 -13.21 19.90
C TYR A 4 15.88 -13.57 18.62
N ILE A 5 15.17 -13.85 17.51
CA ILE A 5 15.79 -14.08 16.20
C ILE A 5 16.56 -12.83 15.77
N MET A 6 16.01 -11.63 16.00
CA MET A 6 16.65 -10.35 15.72
C MET A 6 17.95 -10.20 16.52
N GLU A 7 17.91 -10.39 17.83
CA GLU A 7 19.09 -10.34 18.69
C GLU A 7 20.18 -11.34 18.25
N LYS A 8 19.78 -12.55 17.84
CA LYS A 8 20.71 -13.60 17.39
C LYS A 8 21.25 -13.42 15.98
N THR A 9 20.60 -12.63 15.12
CA THR A 9 21.00 -12.47 13.70
C THR A 9 21.58 -11.10 13.37
N LYS A 10 21.35 -10.09 14.22
CA LYS A 10 21.83 -8.70 14.05
C LYS A 10 23.32 -8.62 13.74
N GLU A 11 24.16 -9.19 14.61
CA GLU A 11 25.61 -9.11 14.49
C GLU A 11 26.14 -9.75 13.19
N ARG A 12 25.53 -10.86 12.75
CA ARG A 12 25.88 -11.55 11.50
C ARG A 12 25.50 -10.72 10.27
N LEU A 13 24.35 -10.06 10.29
CA LEU A 13 23.89 -9.20 9.20
C LEU A 13 24.75 -7.94 9.09
N GLU A 14 25.09 -7.32 10.22
CA GLU A 14 25.99 -6.15 10.29
C GLU A 14 27.36 -6.49 9.71
N LYS A 15 28.01 -7.57 10.19
CA LYS A 15 29.32 -8.02 9.67
C LYS A 15 29.31 -8.25 8.16
N ARG A 16 28.25 -8.88 7.66
CA ARG A 16 28.15 -9.22 6.23
C ARG A 16 27.88 -8.01 5.34
N ALA A 17 27.08 -7.06 5.82
CA ALA A 17 26.82 -5.81 5.12
C ALA A 17 28.09 -4.94 5.06
N THR A 18 28.79 -4.77 6.18
CA THR A 18 30.05 -3.99 6.26
C THR A 18 31.13 -4.56 5.35
N TYR A 19 31.26 -5.89 5.28
CA TYR A 19 32.25 -6.54 4.40
C TYR A 19 31.95 -6.36 2.91
N LYS A 20 30.67 -6.35 2.51
CA LYS A 20 30.28 -6.38 1.09
C LYS A 20 30.11 -4.98 0.46
N TYR A 21 29.92 -3.92 1.26
CA TYR A 21 29.69 -2.56 0.76
C TYR A 21 30.48 -1.47 1.53
N PRO A 22 31.81 -1.60 1.66
CA PRO A 22 32.62 -0.73 2.51
C PRO A 22 32.50 0.76 2.16
N GLU A 23 32.39 1.11 0.87
CA GLU A 23 32.25 2.48 0.37
C GLU A 23 30.96 3.21 0.79
N ILE A 24 29.90 2.46 1.13
CA ILE A 24 28.65 3.02 1.66
C ILE A 24 28.77 3.24 3.18
N PHE A 25 29.52 2.36 3.85
CA PHE A 25 29.71 2.38 5.30
C PHE A 25 30.83 3.32 5.78
N GLU A 26 31.74 3.76 4.91
CA GLU A 26 32.68 4.84 5.23
C GLU A 26 31.99 6.21 5.40
N LYS A 27 30.80 6.39 4.81
CA LYS A 27 30.03 7.64 4.84
C LYS A 27 28.94 7.67 5.91
N ILE A 28 28.75 6.59 6.66
CA ILE A 28 27.69 6.42 7.65
C ILE A 28 28.34 5.99 8.95
N ASP A 29 28.02 6.68 10.05
CA ASP A 29 28.52 6.31 11.37
C ASP A 29 28.10 4.87 11.73
N LYS A 30 29.02 4.06 12.28
CA LYS A 30 28.78 2.63 12.56
C LYS A 30 27.58 2.41 13.49
N ASP A 31 27.33 3.35 14.39
CA ASP A 31 26.17 3.33 15.30
C ASP A 31 24.84 3.55 14.56
N SER A 32 24.86 4.10 13.35
CA SER A 32 23.68 4.32 12.50
C SER A 32 23.27 3.07 11.70
N ILE A 33 24.11 2.03 11.62
CA ILE A 33 23.78 0.80 10.87
C ILE A 33 22.60 0.08 11.51
N SER A 34 22.64 -0.05 12.84
CA SER A 34 21.57 -0.69 13.59
C SER A 34 20.27 0.14 13.61
N SER A 35 20.34 1.44 13.36
CA SER A 35 19.17 2.31 13.18
C SER A 35 18.62 2.27 11.74
N LEU A 36 19.47 2.05 10.73
CA LEU A 36 19.10 1.84 9.32
C LEU A 36 18.39 0.50 9.10
N ILE A 37 18.82 -0.56 9.79
CA ILE A 37 18.17 -1.89 9.76
C ILE A 37 17.14 -1.99 10.90
N LYS A 38 16.30 -0.97 11.06
CA LYS A 38 15.03 -1.17 11.77
C LYS A 38 14.13 -2.01 10.87
N ILE A 39 14.05 -3.30 11.17
CA ILE A 39 13.05 -4.18 10.59
C ILE A 39 11.69 -3.64 11.02
N ASP A 40 10.79 -3.47 10.06
CA ASP A 40 9.43 -3.05 10.34
C ASP A 40 8.76 -4.10 11.22
N THR A 41 8.61 -3.80 12.51
CA THR A 41 7.99 -4.70 13.49
C THR A 41 6.52 -4.97 13.16
N ILE A 42 5.90 -4.14 12.32
CA ILE A 42 4.53 -4.34 11.81
C ILE A 42 4.51 -5.40 10.71
N ALA A 43 5.56 -5.45 9.86
CA ALA A 43 5.81 -6.57 8.96
C ALA A 43 6.11 -7.88 9.71
N ILE A 44 6.42 -7.80 11.01
CA ILE A 44 6.54 -8.93 11.94
C ILE A 44 5.40 -8.92 13.00
N SER A 45 4.19 -8.52 12.61
CA SER A 45 3.02 -8.75 13.47
C SER A 45 2.70 -10.25 13.60
N ASN A 46 1.92 -10.66 14.60
CA ASN A 46 1.46 -12.05 14.76
C ASN A 46 0.91 -12.63 13.44
N ARG A 47 0.23 -11.79 12.64
CA ARG A 47 -0.30 -12.12 11.31
C ARG A 47 0.77 -12.55 10.29
N HIS A 48 2.01 -12.09 10.43
CA HIS A 48 3.13 -12.46 9.56
C HIS A 48 3.95 -13.62 10.14
N LEU A 49 4.05 -13.71 11.47
CA LEU A 49 4.72 -14.83 12.15
C LEU A 49 4.01 -16.17 11.96
N ILE A 50 2.67 -16.20 11.93
CA ILE A 50 1.89 -17.40 11.59
C ILE A 50 2.01 -17.82 10.11
N ARG A 51 2.71 -17.02 9.29
CA ARG A 51 3.03 -17.32 7.89
C ARG A 51 4.52 -17.60 7.69
N CYS A 52 5.32 -17.59 8.75
CA CYS A 52 6.69 -18.03 8.70
C CYS A 52 6.74 -19.54 8.56
N LEU A 53 7.79 -20.02 7.90
CA LEU A 53 8.05 -21.45 7.87
C LEU A 53 8.24 -21.97 9.30
N TYR A 54 7.71 -23.16 9.55
CA TYR A 54 7.62 -23.85 10.84
C TYR A 54 6.78 -23.15 11.92
N SER A 55 6.00 -22.13 11.56
CA SER A 55 5.03 -21.54 12.46
C SER A 55 3.81 -22.45 12.64
N ILE A 56 3.21 -22.41 13.83
CA ILE A 56 2.00 -23.17 14.16
C ILE A 56 0.77 -22.30 13.83
N ASN A 57 -0.18 -22.88 13.12
CA ASN A 57 -1.48 -22.26 12.89
C ASN A 57 -2.36 -22.43 14.14
N GLU A 58 -2.71 -21.32 14.78
CA GLU A 58 -3.48 -21.32 16.03
C GLU A 58 -4.86 -21.98 15.92
N LYS A 59 -5.48 -21.99 14.74
CA LYS A 59 -6.82 -22.56 14.54
C LYS A 59 -6.80 -24.05 14.29
N THR A 60 -5.81 -24.54 13.56
CA THR A 60 -5.75 -25.94 13.11
C THR A 60 -4.71 -26.77 13.85
N GLY A 61 -3.81 -26.13 14.61
CA GLY A 61 -2.68 -26.79 15.27
C GLY A 61 -1.61 -27.31 14.29
N ARG A 62 -1.72 -27.00 13.00
CA ARG A 62 -0.80 -27.49 11.96
C ARG A 62 0.40 -26.58 11.79
N ILE A 63 1.54 -27.15 11.45
CA ILE A 63 2.82 -26.48 11.19
C ILE A 63 2.88 -26.03 9.73
N SER A 64 3.38 -24.83 9.47
CA SER A 64 3.78 -24.40 8.12
C SER A 64 5.06 -25.14 7.71
N ILE A 65 5.02 -26.00 6.70
CA ILE A 65 6.18 -26.81 6.30
C ILE A 65 6.58 -26.52 4.84
N PRO A 66 7.87 -26.60 4.48
CA PRO A 66 8.28 -26.49 3.10
C PRO A 66 7.81 -27.74 2.34
N VAL A 67 7.39 -27.55 1.09
CA VAL A 67 6.93 -28.64 0.22
C VAL A 67 7.65 -28.53 -1.10
N ASP A 68 8.21 -29.64 -1.58
CA ASP A 68 8.81 -29.72 -2.91
C ASP A 68 7.73 -29.46 -3.96
N VAL A 69 8.02 -28.58 -4.93
CA VAL A 69 7.10 -28.22 -6.02
C VAL A 69 6.60 -29.46 -6.76
N ARG A 70 7.44 -30.50 -6.91
CA ARG A 70 7.12 -31.76 -7.58
C ARG A 70 6.10 -32.62 -6.81
N ASN A 71 5.95 -32.36 -5.51
CA ASN A 71 5.09 -33.14 -4.61
C ASN A 71 3.83 -32.37 -4.18
N ILE A 72 3.57 -31.19 -4.73
CA ILE A 72 2.38 -30.38 -4.39
C ILE A 72 1.08 -31.16 -4.59
N GLU A 73 0.95 -31.89 -5.69
CA GLU A 73 -0.27 -32.67 -5.99
C GLU A 73 -0.49 -33.84 -5.02
N LYS A 74 0.59 -34.33 -4.40
CA LYS A 74 0.56 -35.44 -3.43
C LYS A 74 0.50 -34.94 -1.99
N PHE A 75 0.46 -33.62 -1.77
CA PHE A 75 0.50 -33.04 -0.44
C PHE A 75 -0.78 -33.38 0.35
N ASN A 76 -0.60 -34.02 1.51
CA ASN A 76 -1.67 -34.30 2.46
C ASN A 76 -1.53 -33.37 3.68
N PRO A 77 -2.59 -32.63 4.08
CA PRO A 77 -2.57 -31.79 5.27
C PRO A 77 -2.16 -32.50 6.57
N LYS A 78 -2.27 -33.83 6.66
CA LYS A 78 -1.80 -34.62 7.80
C LYS A 78 -0.28 -34.57 8.02
N TYR A 79 0.48 -34.30 6.97
CA TYR A 79 1.94 -34.15 7.04
C TYR A 79 2.37 -32.91 7.83
N ALA A 80 1.47 -31.92 7.94
CA ALA A 80 1.66 -30.71 8.70
C ALA A 80 1.19 -30.83 10.17
N GLU A 81 0.76 -32.01 10.63
CA GLU A 81 0.43 -32.21 12.05
C GLU A 81 1.71 -32.30 12.89
N ILE A 82 1.70 -31.66 14.07
CA ILE A 82 2.89 -31.58 14.95
C ILE A 82 3.48 -32.97 15.25
N ASN A 83 2.63 -33.97 15.46
CA ASN A 83 3.05 -35.33 15.79
C ASN A 83 3.54 -36.14 14.58
N ASN A 84 3.20 -35.73 13.36
CA ASN A 84 3.55 -36.44 12.13
C ASN A 84 4.67 -35.76 11.36
N PHE A 85 5.07 -34.55 11.76
CA PHE A 85 6.08 -33.79 11.06
C PHE A 85 7.47 -34.41 11.29
N VAL A 86 8.04 -34.96 10.23
CA VAL A 86 9.45 -35.34 10.15
C VAL A 86 10.13 -34.33 9.23
N TYR A 87 11.19 -33.68 9.72
CA TYR A 87 11.94 -32.72 8.92
C TYR A 87 12.64 -33.43 7.76
N GLU A 88 12.11 -33.29 6.54
CA GLU A 88 12.66 -33.91 5.32
C GLU A 88 13.91 -33.20 4.76
N GLY A 89 14.51 -32.25 5.48
CA GLY A 89 15.73 -31.61 4.99
C GLY A 89 15.52 -30.67 3.80
N ILE A 90 14.28 -30.35 3.41
CA ILE A 90 14.02 -29.32 2.38
C ILE A 90 14.59 -28.01 2.93
N PRO A 91 15.69 -27.52 2.35
CA PRO A 91 16.40 -26.43 2.97
C PRO A 91 15.66 -25.13 2.69
N PHE A 92 15.26 -24.43 3.74
CA PHE A 92 14.68 -23.10 3.64
C PHE A 92 15.72 -22.07 4.06
N LEU A 93 16.06 -21.16 3.17
CA LEU A 93 17.16 -20.20 3.35
C LEU A 93 18.51 -20.89 3.62
N THR A 94 18.85 -21.95 2.87
CA THR A 94 20.23 -22.45 2.86
C THR A 94 21.19 -21.42 2.30
N GLU A 95 22.46 -21.60 2.65
CA GLU A 95 23.55 -20.83 2.10
C GLU A 95 23.62 -20.87 0.56
N GLU A 96 22.93 -21.79 -0.11
CA GLU A 96 22.84 -21.84 -1.58
C GLU A 96 21.87 -20.80 -2.18
N ILE A 97 20.95 -20.20 -1.40
CA ILE A 97 20.16 -19.03 -1.87
C ILE A 97 21.03 -17.74 -1.88
N LYS A 98 22.35 -17.86 -1.63
CA LYS A 98 23.31 -16.76 -1.72
C LYS A 98 23.58 -16.32 -3.17
N ASP A 99 23.18 -17.09 -4.18
CA ASP A 99 23.36 -16.68 -5.58
C ASP A 99 22.35 -15.61 -6.02
N GLY A 100 22.70 -14.36 -5.71
CA GLY A 100 23.55 -13.64 -6.66
C GLY A 100 22.93 -12.43 -7.35
N TYR A 101 21.61 -12.30 -7.44
CA TYR A 101 21.01 -11.11 -8.10
C TYR A 101 19.69 -10.61 -7.49
N LYS A 102 18.83 -11.50 -6.99
CA LYS A 102 17.47 -11.11 -6.54
C LYS A 102 17.44 -10.47 -5.16
N ILE A 103 18.13 -11.08 -4.18
CA ILE A 103 18.23 -10.51 -2.82
C ILE A 103 19.07 -9.24 -2.85
N GLU A 104 20.15 -9.23 -3.62
CA GLU A 104 21.01 -8.05 -3.80
C GLU A 104 20.27 -6.88 -4.45
N ARG A 105 19.52 -7.13 -5.53
CA ARG A 105 18.64 -6.13 -6.15
C ARG A 105 17.55 -5.66 -5.19
N PHE A 106 16.90 -6.58 -4.47
CA PHE A 106 15.88 -6.23 -3.49
C PHE A 106 16.43 -5.36 -2.35
N LEU A 107 17.60 -5.72 -1.80
CA LEU A 107 18.26 -4.93 -0.76
C LEU A 107 18.68 -3.55 -1.30
N ARG A 108 19.19 -3.50 -2.54
CA ARG A 108 19.53 -2.24 -3.22
C ARG A 108 18.30 -1.36 -3.41
N ASP A 109 17.18 -1.93 -3.86
CA ASP A 109 15.92 -1.22 -4.07
C ASP A 109 15.34 -0.71 -2.75
N VAL A 110 15.40 -1.51 -1.68
CA VAL A 110 14.96 -1.13 -0.32
C VAL A 110 15.84 -0.02 0.27
N ILE A 111 17.16 -0.12 0.13
CA ILE A 111 18.10 0.89 0.62
C ILE A 111 17.94 2.19 -0.17
N ASN A 112 17.84 2.12 -1.51
CA ASN A 112 17.59 3.30 -2.35
C ASN A 112 16.25 3.97 -2.01
N TRP A 113 15.19 3.17 -1.84
CA TRP A 113 13.90 3.67 -1.37
C TRP A 113 14.02 4.35 -0.01
N LYS A 114 14.74 3.74 0.94
CA LYS A 114 14.90 4.28 2.30
C LYS A 114 15.79 5.53 2.34
N ILE A 115 16.84 5.61 1.53
CA ILE A 115 17.67 6.82 1.37
C ILE A 115 16.83 7.96 0.77
N ASN A 116 16.06 7.66 -0.28
CA ASN A 116 15.17 8.64 -0.90
C ASN A 116 14.05 9.11 0.05
N ASN A 117 13.57 8.24 0.95
CA ASN A 117 12.56 8.59 1.95
C ASN A 117 13.14 9.17 3.26
N MET A 118 14.37 8.86 3.65
CA MET A 118 15.02 9.45 4.84
C MET A 118 15.43 10.91 4.63
N LEU A 119 15.64 11.33 3.38
CA LEU A 119 15.77 12.74 3.01
C LEU A 119 14.44 13.51 3.13
N VAL A 120 13.31 12.81 3.28
CA VAL A 120 11.96 13.37 3.33
C VAL A 120 11.24 12.85 4.59
N SER A 121 11.76 13.24 5.76
CA SER A 121 11.04 13.28 7.05
C SER A 121 10.51 11.96 7.65
N GLY A 122 10.87 11.72 8.91
CA GLY A 122 10.62 10.50 9.67
C GLY A 122 9.16 10.04 9.73
N ARG A 123 8.98 8.73 9.59
CA ARG A 123 7.66 8.07 9.61
C ARG A 123 7.52 7.08 10.74
N THR A 124 6.34 7.13 11.36
CA THR A 124 5.75 6.05 12.14
C THR A 124 4.53 5.55 11.36
N PHE A 125 4.45 4.24 11.15
CA PHE A 125 3.32 3.54 10.56
C PHE A 125 2.08 3.63 11.47
N ILE A 126 0.91 3.90 10.89
CA ILE A 126 -0.37 3.77 11.57
C ILE A 126 -1.21 2.73 10.84
N GLU A 127 -1.48 1.62 11.52
CA GLU A 127 -2.60 0.73 11.22
C GLU A 127 -3.88 1.57 11.27
N THR A 128 -4.55 1.74 10.13
CA THR A 128 -5.90 2.30 10.07
C THR A 128 -6.89 1.30 10.67
N THR A 129 -6.93 1.27 11.99
CA THR A 129 -8.13 0.96 12.73
C THR A 129 -9.06 2.15 12.53
N SER A 130 -10.26 1.90 12.03
CA SER A 130 -11.30 2.89 11.78
C SER A 130 -11.78 3.51 13.09
N ILE A 131 -11.03 4.47 13.60
CA ILE A 131 -11.49 5.50 14.51
C ILE A 131 -11.73 6.70 13.61
N GLU A 132 -13.00 7.03 13.35
CA GLU A 132 -13.33 8.23 12.59
C GLU A 132 -12.72 9.43 13.30
N THR A 133 -11.78 10.08 12.64
CA THR A 133 -11.14 11.25 13.27
C THR A 133 -12.14 12.41 13.27
N PRO A 134 -12.08 13.32 14.26
CA PRO A 134 -12.88 14.55 14.25
C PRO A 134 -12.74 15.37 12.96
N GLU A 135 -11.66 15.15 12.21
CA GLU A 135 -11.37 15.78 10.93
C GLU A 135 -12.12 15.14 9.76
N GLU A 136 -12.21 13.82 9.71
CA GLU A 136 -13.01 13.10 8.71
C GLU A 136 -14.50 13.43 8.84
N GLU A 137 -15.02 13.57 10.07
CA GLU A 137 -16.39 14.03 10.28
C GLU A 137 -16.62 15.44 9.70
N LYS A 138 -15.68 16.38 9.91
CA LYS A 138 -15.78 17.74 9.35
C LYS A 138 -15.81 17.70 7.82
N ILE A 139 -15.03 16.82 7.20
CA ILE A 139 -15.01 16.63 5.74
C ILE A 139 -16.35 16.05 5.28
N LYS A 140 -16.88 15.00 5.93
CA LYS A 140 -18.19 14.42 5.61
C LYS A 140 -19.33 15.45 5.72
N ARG A 141 -19.33 16.30 6.76
CA ARG A 141 -20.31 17.38 6.93
C ARG A 141 -20.25 18.39 5.80
N LYS A 142 -19.04 18.88 5.46
CA LYS A 142 -18.84 19.80 4.31
C LYS A 142 -19.30 19.17 3.00
N LEU A 143 -18.97 17.91 2.77
CA LEU A 143 -19.40 17.19 1.58
C LEU A 143 -20.91 17.05 1.48
N LYS A 144 -21.60 16.75 2.57
CA LYS A 144 -23.06 16.68 2.59
C LYS A 144 -23.70 18.01 2.18
N ILE A 145 -23.15 19.13 2.67
CA ILE A 145 -23.60 20.48 2.29
C ILE A 145 -23.39 20.72 0.79
N GLU A 146 -22.20 20.43 0.28
CA GLU A 146 -21.87 20.67 -1.13
C GLU A 146 -22.65 19.75 -2.09
N LYS A 147 -22.87 18.48 -1.73
CA LYS A 147 -23.74 17.54 -2.46
C LYS A 147 -25.20 18.00 -2.49
N ASN A 148 -25.69 18.64 -1.43
CA ASN A 148 -27.04 19.20 -1.42
C ASN A 148 -27.17 20.41 -2.36
N LYS A 149 -26.10 21.21 -2.51
CA LYS A 149 -26.06 22.37 -3.43
C LYS A 149 -25.88 21.96 -4.89
N TYR A 150 -25.13 20.90 -5.16
CA TYR A 150 -24.87 20.39 -6.49
C TYR A 150 -25.36 18.94 -6.62
N LYS A 151 -26.53 18.78 -7.23
CA LYS A 151 -27.10 17.46 -7.55
C LYS A 151 -26.65 17.06 -8.95
N GLY A 152 -25.71 16.13 -9.02
CA GLY A 152 -25.29 15.55 -10.30
C GLY A 152 -23.86 15.02 -10.30
N LYS A 153 -23.52 14.37 -11.42
CA LYS A 153 -22.18 13.88 -11.71
C LYS A 153 -21.26 15.04 -12.05
N ILE A 154 -20.14 15.14 -11.35
CA ILE A 154 -19.11 16.14 -11.65
C ILE A 154 -18.25 15.67 -12.82
N SER A 155 -18.05 16.56 -13.79
CA SER A 155 -17.24 16.34 -14.99
C SER A 155 -15.73 16.37 -14.71
N GLU A 156 -14.95 15.67 -15.55
CA GLU A 156 -13.50 15.48 -15.40
C GLU A 156 -12.68 16.77 -15.45
N ASP A 157 -13.21 17.83 -16.09
CA ASP A 157 -12.55 19.16 -16.16
C ASP A 157 -12.32 19.77 -14.76
N LEU A 158 -13.17 19.38 -13.81
CA LEU A 158 -13.16 19.85 -12.42
C LEU A 158 -12.34 18.96 -11.49
N PHE A 159 -11.68 17.92 -12.00
CA PHE A 159 -10.87 17.03 -11.16
C PHE A 159 -9.61 17.75 -10.64
N PRO A 160 -9.16 17.41 -9.42
CA PRO A 160 -7.89 17.90 -8.90
C PRO A 160 -6.71 17.39 -9.74
N PRO A 161 -5.57 18.10 -9.74
CA PRO A 161 -4.40 17.73 -10.51
C PRO A 161 -3.90 16.32 -10.18
N CYS A 162 -3.94 15.90 -8.91
CA CYS A 162 -3.53 14.55 -8.52
C CYS A 162 -4.38 13.43 -9.16
N ILE A 163 -5.69 13.63 -9.31
CA ILE A 163 -6.58 12.64 -9.97
C ILE A 163 -6.35 12.65 -11.47
N LYS A 164 -6.12 13.82 -12.07
CA LYS A 164 -5.78 13.93 -13.50
C LYS A 164 -4.45 13.23 -13.82
N ASN A 165 -3.45 13.42 -12.98
CA ASN A 165 -2.15 12.77 -13.10
C ASN A 165 -2.25 11.25 -12.94
N ILE A 166 -3.11 10.77 -12.02
CA ILE A 166 -3.40 9.33 -11.96
C ILE A 166 -4.00 8.87 -13.29
N LEU A 167 -5.00 9.58 -13.82
CA LEU A 167 -5.71 9.20 -15.06
C LEU A 167 -4.83 9.28 -16.32
N SER A 168 -3.76 10.08 -16.33
CA SER A 168 -2.77 10.07 -17.42
C SER A 168 -1.84 8.86 -17.40
N GLY A 169 -1.77 8.14 -16.29
CA GLY A 169 -0.96 6.94 -16.12
C GLY A 169 -0.04 7.03 -14.90
N VAL A 170 0.31 5.87 -14.33
CA VAL A 170 1.21 5.76 -13.17
C VAL A 170 2.20 4.61 -13.37
N SER A 171 3.47 4.85 -13.06
CA SER A 171 4.53 3.82 -13.10
C SER A 171 4.49 2.91 -11.87
N ASP A 172 4.18 3.48 -10.69
CA ASP A 172 3.98 2.77 -9.43
C ASP A 172 2.66 3.19 -8.76
N GLY A 173 2.15 2.36 -7.84
CA GLY A 173 0.95 2.67 -7.07
C GLY A 173 -0.38 2.38 -7.80
N ARG A 174 -0.40 1.50 -8.81
CA ARG A 174 -1.60 1.12 -9.56
C ARG A 174 -2.78 0.69 -8.67
N LYS A 175 -2.52 -0.17 -7.68
CA LYS A 175 -3.54 -0.64 -6.72
C LYS A 175 -4.07 0.49 -5.82
N ARG A 176 -3.17 1.37 -5.36
CA ARG A 176 -3.52 2.58 -4.57
C ARG A 176 -4.37 3.53 -5.42
N SER A 177 -4.03 3.69 -6.68
CA SER A 177 -4.76 4.51 -7.66
C SER A 177 -6.17 4.02 -7.87
N ILE A 178 -6.40 2.71 -8.03
CA ILE A 178 -7.76 2.14 -8.11
C ILE A 178 -8.58 2.50 -6.87
N PHE A 179 -8.02 2.31 -5.67
CA PHE A 179 -8.71 2.65 -4.43
C PHE A 179 -9.06 4.14 -4.34
N ILE A 180 -8.12 5.02 -4.69
CA ILE A 180 -8.32 6.48 -4.74
C ILE A 180 -9.44 6.83 -5.73
N LEU A 181 -9.38 6.30 -6.95
CA LEU A 181 -10.31 6.61 -8.03
C LEU A 181 -11.73 6.17 -7.70
N ILE A 182 -11.93 4.94 -7.18
CA ILE A 182 -13.28 4.46 -6.81
C ILE A 182 -13.90 5.38 -5.76
N ASN A 183 -13.16 5.65 -4.67
CA ASN A 183 -13.67 6.47 -3.57
C ASN A 183 -13.90 7.91 -3.98
N PHE A 184 -13.01 8.49 -4.80
CA PHE A 184 -13.20 9.84 -5.33
C PHE A 184 -14.42 9.91 -6.25
N LEU A 185 -14.47 9.10 -7.31
CA LEU A 185 -15.50 9.14 -8.35
C LEU A 185 -16.90 8.87 -7.79
N LYS A 186 -17.05 7.84 -6.94
CA LYS A 186 -18.37 7.53 -6.34
C LYS A 186 -18.85 8.68 -5.46
N ASN A 187 -17.95 9.37 -4.77
CA ASN A 187 -18.32 10.51 -3.94
C ASN A 187 -18.73 11.76 -4.74
N ILE A 188 -18.28 11.90 -5.98
CA ILE A 188 -18.66 13.03 -6.84
C ILE A 188 -19.79 12.68 -7.83
N GLY A 189 -20.52 11.60 -7.56
CA GLY A 189 -21.78 11.27 -8.23
C GLY A 189 -21.65 10.36 -9.46
N TRP A 190 -20.52 9.68 -9.66
CA TRP A 190 -20.40 8.67 -10.72
C TRP A 190 -21.03 7.35 -10.30
N GLU A 191 -21.61 6.61 -11.25
CA GLU A 191 -22.15 5.27 -10.99
C GLU A 191 -21.11 4.16 -11.10
N PHE A 192 -21.33 3.04 -10.39
CA PHE A 192 -20.33 1.96 -10.31
C PHE A 192 -19.96 1.39 -11.69
N ASP A 193 -20.93 1.31 -12.61
CA ASP A 193 -20.69 0.82 -13.97
C ASP A 193 -19.82 1.81 -14.77
N GLU A 194 -20.06 3.12 -14.60
CA GLU A 194 -19.23 4.16 -15.21
C GLU A 194 -17.80 4.16 -14.63
N ILE A 195 -17.68 3.97 -13.31
CA ILE A 195 -16.39 3.86 -12.63
C ILE A 195 -15.65 2.63 -13.14
N ASN A 196 -16.31 1.48 -13.24
CA ASN A 196 -15.68 0.26 -13.74
C ASN A 196 -15.16 0.43 -15.16
N LYS A 197 -15.99 0.98 -16.06
CA LYS A 197 -15.57 1.29 -17.43
C LYS A 197 -14.36 2.23 -17.46
N LYS A 198 -14.38 3.30 -16.66
CA LYS A 198 -13.27 4.26 -16.58
C LYS A 198 -11.98 3.61 -16.05
N LEU A 199 -12.08 2.72 -15.07
CA LEU A 199 -10.93 2.00 -14.52
C LEU A 199 -10.34 1.01 -15.50
N ILE A 200 -11.16 0.30 -16.27
CA ILE A 200 -10.69 -0.61 -17.33
C ILE A 200 -9.98 0.20 -18.42
N GLU A 201 -10.58 1.29 -18.89
CA GLU A 201 -9.97 2.20 -19.88
C GLU A 201 -8.63 2.78 -19.40
N TRP A 202 -8.55 3.17 -18.12
CA TRP A 202 -7.32 3.66 -17.51
C TRP A 202 -6.26 2.56 -17.38
N ASN A 203 -6.65 1.39 -16.88
CA ASN A 203 -5.74 0.26 -16.64
C ASN A 203 -5.12 -0.24 -17.95
N ASN A 204 -5.90 -0.27 -19.03
CA ASN A 204 -5.44 -0.70 -20.36
C ASN A 204 -4.44 0.28 -21.01
N LYS A 205 -4.33 1.52 -20.51
CA LYS A 205 -3.33 2.49 -20.97
C LYS A 205 -1.99 2.38 -20.25
N LEU A 206 -1.92 1.58 -19.17
CA LEU A 206 -0.71 1.42 -18.39
C LEU A 206 0.25 0.45 -19.09
N GLU A 207 1.55 0.68 -18.92
CA GLU A 207 2.60 -0.21 -19.42
C GLU A 207 2.51 -1.62 -18.82
N ASP A 208 2.14 -1.72 -17.54
CA ASP A 208 1.91 -2.98 -16.83
C ASP A 208 0.49 -3.00 -16.21
N PRO A 209 -0.54 -3.41 -16.98
CA PRO A 209 -1.92 -3.42 -16.52
C PRO A 209 -2.15 -4.44 -15.39
N LEU A 210 -2.99 -4.07 -14.42
CA LEU A 210 -3.48 -5.03 -13.43
C LEU A 210 -4.46 -6.01 -14.08
N ARG A 211 -4.54 -7.23 -13.54
CA ARG A 211 -5.55 -8.21 -13.96
C ARG A 211 -6.95 -7.61 -13.78
N GLU A 212 -7.79 -7.66 -14.81
CA GLU A 212 -9.16 -7.11 -14.77
C GLU A 212 -9.96 -7.63 -13.57
N ARG A 213 -9.84 -8.93 -13.26
CA ARG A 213 -10.47 -9.55 -12.09
C ARG A 213 -10.14 -8.82 -10.77
N TYR A 214 -8.95 -8.22 -10.64
CA TYR A 214 -8.61 -7.42 -9.47
C TYR A 214 -9.50 -6.17 -9.38
N ILE A 215 -9.73 -5.49 -10.50
CA ILE A 215 -10.61 -4.32 -10.60
C ILE A 215 -12.04 -4.71 -10.24
N ASP A 216 -12.55 -5.81 -10.80
CA ASP A 216 -13.89 -6.33 -10.49
C ASP A 216 -14.05 -6.59 -8.99
N TYR A 217 -13.08 -7.26 -8.36
CA TYR A 217 -13.11 -7.49 -6.92
C TYR A 217 -13.10 -6.21 -6.10
N GLN A 218 -12.36 -5.17 -6.53
CA GLN A 218 -12.39 -3.87 -5.85
C GLN A 218 -13.76 -3.22 -5.98
N ILE A 219 -14.38 -3.23 -7.16
CA ILE A 219 -15.72 -2.68 -7.38
C ILE A 219 -16.77 -3.41 -6.52
N GLU A 220 -16.77 -4.75 -6.54
CA GLU A 220 -17.72 -5.55 -5.77
C GLU A 220 -17.54 -5.36 -4.26
N TRP A 221 -16.30 -5.21 -3.78
CA TRP A 221 -16.06 -4.85 -2.38
C TRP A 221 -16.66 -3.49 -2.03
N HIS A 222 -16.49 -2.47 -2.88
CA HIS A 222 -17.07 -1.15 -2.64
C HIS A 222 -18.60 -1.20 -2.72
N LYS A 223 -19.21 -1.89 -3.69
CA LYS A 223 -20.68 -2.07 -3.74
C LYS A 223 -21.23 -2.64 -2.44
N ARG A 224 -20.58 -3.68 -1.89
CA ARG A 224 -20.96 -4.27 -0.59
C ARG A 224 -20.73 -3.35 0.60
N ALA A 225 -19.73 -2.47 0.55
CA ALA A 225 -19.52 -1.47 1.60
C ALA A 225 -20.62 -0.41 1.55
N TYR A 226 -20.92 0.11 0.36
CA TYR A 226 -21.98 1.10 0.14
C TYR A 226 -23.37 0.57 0.49
N SER A 227 -23.67 -0.71 0.22
CA SER A 227 -24.95 -1.32 0.64
C SER A 227 -25.10 -1.45 2.16
N LYS A 228 -23.99 -1.36 2.91
CA LYS A 228 -23.95 -1.31 4.38
C LYS A 228 -23.78 0.12 4.91
N ASP A 229 -24.06 1.12 4.08
CA ASP A 229 -23.87 2.56 4.36
C ASP A 229 -22.44 2.95 4.79
N LYS A 230 -21.44 2.15 4.40
CA LYS A 230 -20.02 2.46 4.63
C LYS A 230 -19.45 3.20 3.43
N GLN A 231 -19.63 4.51 3.44
CA GLN A 231 -19.08 5.42 2.43
C GLN A 231 -17.67 5.85 2.85
N TYR A 232 -16.66 5.31 2.18
CA TYR A 232 -15.28 5.72 2.40
C TYR A 232 -14.98 7.01 1.63
N LEU A 233 -14.20 7.89 2.25
CA LEU A 233 -13.62 9.04 1.59
C LEU A 233 -12.34 8.61 0.88
N PRO A 234 -11.96 9.29 -0.22
CA PRO A 234 -10.59 9.16 -0.68
C PRO A 234 -9.64 9.67 0.41
N PRO A 235 -8.40 9.15 0.47
CA PRO A 235 -7.40 9.60 1.45
C PRO A 235 -7.20 11.12 1.44
N ASN A 236 -6.81 11.67 2.59
CA ASN A 236 -6.48 13.09 2.69
C ASN A 236 -5.17 13.42 1.94
N CYS A 237 -5.01 14.69 1.54
CA CYS A 237 -3.83 15.17 0.81
C CYS A 237 -2.54 15.13 1.64
N ASP A 238 -2.67 15.24 2.97
CA ASP A 238 -1.56 15.18 3.93
C ASP A 238 -0.98 13.77 4.05
N ASN A 239 -1.78 12.74 3.76
CA ASN A 239 -1.34 11.35 3.79
C ASN A 239 -0.34 11.06 2.67
N GLU A 240 0.94 11.00 3.06
CA GLU A 240 2.05 10.85 2.14
C GLU A 240 1.98 9.56 1.32
N MET A 241 1.42 8.49 1.89
CA MET A 241 1.34 7.14 1.32
C MET A 241 0.53 7.07 0.01
N TYR A 242 -0.30 8.06 -0.23
CA TYR A 242 -1.20 8.08 -1.38
C TYR A 242 -0.64 8.97 -2.47
N TYR A 243 -0.93 10.26 -2.44
CA TYR A 243 -0.67 11.13 -3.60
C TYR A 243 0.81 11.51 -3.77
N LYS A 244 1.54 11.71 -2.66
CA LYS A 244 2.92 12.16 -2.70
C LYS A 244 3.86 11.02 -3.09
N GLU A 245 3.74 9.87 -2.43
CA GLU A 245 4.58 8.70 -2.71
C GLU A 245 4.44 8.14 -4.13
N ILE A 246 3.23 8.11 -4.68
CA ILE A 246 3.03 7.62 -6.05
C ILE A 246 3.43 8.68 -7.10
N GLY A 247 3.93 9.85 -6.67
CA GLY A 247 4.46 10.89 -7.56
C GLY A 247 3.41 11.68 -8.33
N VAL A 248 2.13 11.62 -7.95
CA VAL A 248 1.04 12.29 -8.70
C VAL A 248 0.64 13.63 -8.11
N CYS A 249 1.10 13.96 -6.89
CA CYS A 249 0.75 15.21 -6.22
C CYS A 249 1.52 16.40 -6.81
N GLN A 250 0.89 17.10 -7.75
CA GLN A 250 1.35 18.38 -8.28
C GLN A 250 0.30 19.46 -7.94
N PRO A 251 0.42 20.12 -6.77
CA PRO A 251 -0.62 21.02 -6.27
C PRO A 251 -0.70 22.30 -7.10
N ASP A 252 -1.93 22.80 -7.29
CA ASP A 252 -2.20 24.11 -7.88
C ASP A 252 -2.66 25.13 -6.81
N GLU A 253 -3.07 26.33 -7.23
CA GLU A 253 -3.57 27.37 -6.33
C GLU A 253 -4.82 26.95 -5.53
N VAL A 254 -5.67 26.09 -6.09
CA VAL A 254 -6.88 25.61 -5.41
C VAL A 254 -6.53 24.56 -4.35
N CYS A 255 -5.47 23.77 -4.57
CA CYS A 255 -4.98 22.77 -3.61
C CYS A 255 -4.63 23.37 -2.25
N LYS A 256 -4.24 24.65 -2.16
CA LYS A 256 -3.92 25.34 -0.90
C LYS A 256 -5.11 25.44 0.06
N TYR A 257 -6.33 25.39 -0.46
CA TYR A 257 -7.56 25.58 0.31
C TYR A 257 -8.31 24.28 0.62
N ILE A 258 -7.75 23.13 0.28
CA ILE A 258 -8.38 21.82 0.48
C ILE A 258 -7.49 20.87 1.26
N LYS A 259 -8.09 20.13 2.20
CA LYS A 259 -7.41 19.07 2.94
C LYS A 259 -7.60 17.68 2.31
N ASN A 260 -8.69 17.51 1.58
CA ASN A 260 -9.03 16.26 0.91
C ASN A 260 -9.37 16.56 -0.55
N PRO A 261 -8.87 15.77 -1.53
CA PRO A 261 -9.07 16.02 -2.95
C PRO A 261 -10.54 16.05 -3.35
N ILE A 262 -11.43 15.40 -2.59
CA ILE A 262 -12.87 15.40 -2.79
C ILE A 262 -13.52 16.80 -2.73
N LEU A 263 -12.89 17.74 -2.02
CA LEU A 263 -13.40 19.11 -1.89
C LEU A 263 -12.98 20.01 -3.06
N TYR A 264 -11.98 19.59 -3.84
CA TYR A 264 -11.45 20.36 -4.96
C TYR A 264 -12.52 20.72 -6.00
N PRO A 265 -13.34 19.76 -6.50
CA PRO A 265 -14.28 20.07 -7.58
C PRO A 265 -15.34 21.09 -7.14
N TYR A 266 -15.81 20.99 -5.89
CA TYR A 266 -16.76 21.94 -5.31
C TYR A 266 -16.16 23.34 -5.15
N LYS A 267 -14.88 23.44 -4.76
CA LYS A 267 -14.17 24.73 -4.71
C LYS A 267 -14.04 25.36 -6.10
N LYS A 268 -13.66 24.58 -7.11
CA LYS A 268 -13.54 25.05 -8.48
C LYS A 268 -14.89 25.46 -9.09
N LEU A 269 -15.97 24.77 -8.74
CA LEU A 269 -17.34 25.16 -9.11
C LEU A 269 -17.75 26.50 -8.50
N GLY A 270 -17.35 26.79 -7.25
CA GLY A 270 -17.58 28.08 -6.61
C GLY A 270 -16.93 29.24 -7.37
N LEU A 271 -15.64 29.08 -7.70
CA LEU A 271 -14.87 30.09 -8.43
C LEU A 271 -15.45 30.38 -9.83
N LYS A 272 -15.89 29.34 -10.57
CA LYS A 272 -16.53 29.51 -11.89
C LYS A 272 -17.89 30.25 -11.83
N LYS A 273 -18.58 30.24 -10.69
CA LYS A 273 -19.85 30.98 -10.51
C LYS A 273 -19.61 32.45 -10.20
N GLU A 274 -18.53 32.75 -9.47
CA GLU A 274 -18.12 34.12 -9.15
C GLU A 274 -17.56 34.85 -10.37
N SER A 275 -16.83 34.16 -11.25
CA SER A 275 -16.31 34.74 -12.50
C SER A 275 -17.37 35.00 -13.59
N LYS A 276 -18.61 34.54 -13.39
CA LYS A 276 -19.74 34.73 -14.31
C LYS A 276 -20.77 35.75 -13.82
N LYS A 277 -20.58 36.28 -12.61
CA LYS A 277 -21.31 37.43 -12.07
C LYS A 277 -20.51 38.70 -12.31
#